data_AF-A0A8T4LWY6-F1
#
_entry.id   AF-A0A8T4LWY6-F1
#
_cell.length_a   1.000
_cell.length_b   1.000
_cell.length_c   1.000
_cell.angle_alpha   90.00
_cell.angle_beta   90.00
_cell.angle_gamma   90.00
#
_symmetry.space_group_name_H-M   'P 1'
#
loop_
_entity.id
_entity.type
_entity.pdbx_description
1 polymer ?
#
loop_
_entity_poly.entity_id
_entity_poly.type
_entity_poly.pdbx_seq_one_letter_code
_entity_poly.pdbx_strand_id
1 'polypeptide(L)'
;MEKQKHILVKKYLEQHSLVESNLLSFNDFVQNKMQQIVNEINDNVKSEEVEIHLGKVRIDKPNIIEADGSSSLITPTIAKLRNLTYSAPVYVELTVKFADQTDSA
;
A
#
# COMPACT_ATOMS: atom_id res chain seq x y z
N MET A 1 47.55 15.99 -5.08
CA MET A 1 47.01 14.62 -4.87
C MET A 1 45.67 14.61 -4.10
N GLU A 2 44.91 15.71 -4.00
CA GLU A 2 43.66 15.74 -3.22
C GLU A 2 42.38 15.37 -4.00
N LYS A 3 42.40 15.36 -5.34
CA LYS A 3 41.20 15.18 -6.17
C LYS A 3 40.57 13.77 -6.14
N GLN A 4 41.20 12.77 -5.52
CA GLN A 4 40.75 11.37 -5.58
C GLN A 4 40.19 10.80 -4.27
N LYS A 5 40.18 11.56 -3.15
CA LYS A 5 39.80 11.02 -1.83
C LYS A 5 38.40 10.40 -1.76
N HIS A 6 37.47 10.81 -2.62
CA HIS A 6 36.07 10.38 -2.56
C HIS A 6 35.54 9.80 -3.90
N ILE A 7 36.41 9.26 -4.75
CA ILE A 7 35.99 8.72 -6.05
C ILE A 7 34.99 7.55 -5.91
N LEU A 8 35.18 6.69 -4.90
CA LEU A 8 34.29 5.57 -4.58
C LEU A 8 32.91 6.07 -4.14
N VAL A 9 32.86 7.02 -3.21
CA VAL A 9 31.61 7.60 -2.70
C VAL A 9 30.86 8.31 -3.83
N LYS A 10 31.57 9.06 -4.67
CA LYS A 10 30.97 9.71 -5.84
C LYS A 10 30.36 8.71 -6.81
N LYS A 11 31.10 7.64 -7.14
CA LYS A 11 30.60 6.57 -8.03
C LYS A 11 29.41 5.82 -7.43
N TYR A 12 29.41 5.60 -6.12
CA TYR A 12 28.28 5.00 -5.42
C TYR A 12 27.03 5.88 -5.48
N LEU A 13 27.15 7.18 -5.21
CA LEU A 13 26.03 8.14 -5.26
C LEU A 13 25.55 8.46 -6.68
N GLU A 14 26.37 8.19 -7.71
CA GLU A 14 25.92 8.23 -9.11
C GLU A 14 24.93 7.10 -9.43
N GLN A 15 24.97 5.98 -8.69
CA GLN A 15 24.11 4.80 -8.90
C GLN A 15 23.01 4.69 -7.84
N HIS A 16 23.26 5.16 -6.62
CA HIS A 16 22.36 5.03 -5.47
C HIS A 16 21.89 6.39 -4.99
N SER A 17 20.59 6.52 -4.81
CA SER A 17 19.99 7.75 -4.29
C SER A 17 20.09 7.80 -2.77
N LEU A 18 20.29 9.00 -2.22
CA LEU A 18 20.31 9.20 -0.77
C LEU A 18 18.99 8.84 -0.08
N VAL A 19 17.88 8.86 -0.82
CA VAL A 19 16.54 8.54 -0.33
C VAL A 19 16.06 7.13 -0.73
N GLU A 20 16.93 6.35 -1.37
CA GLU A 20 16.61 5.04 -1.92
C GLU A 20 16.08 4.08 -0.86
N SER A 21 16.67 4.08 0.34
CA SER A 21 16.22 3.23 1.45
C SER A 21 14.72 3.39 1.77
N ASN A 22 14.24 4.64 1.79
CA ASN A 22 12.83 4.92 2.08
C ASN A 22 11.93 4.44 0.93
N LEU A 23 12.37 4.64 -0.31
CA LEU A 23 11.62 4.21 -1.50
C LEU A 23 11.54 2.68 -1.57
N LEU A 24 12.65 1.99 -1.34
CA LEU A 24 12.70 0.52 -1.33
C LEU A 24 11.84 -0.05 -0.21
N SER A 25 11.94 0.50 1.01
CA SER A 25 11.12 0.08 2.15
C SER A 25 9.63 0.28 1.90
N PHE A 26 9.25 1.44 1.34
CA PHE A 26 7.86 1.71 0.99
C PHE A 26 7.34 0.78 -0.11
N ASN A 27 8.13 0.56 -1.17
CA ASN A 27 7.75 -0.34 -2.26
C ASN A 27 7.58 -1.79 -1.76
N ASP A 28 8.50 -2.27 -0.93
CA ASP A 28 8.41 -3.61 -0.31
C ASP A 28 7.18 -3.73 0.60
N PHE A 29 6.88 -2.69 1.37
CA PHE A 29 5.67 -2.64 2.17
C PHE A 29 4.40 -2.75 1.30
N VAL A 30 4.36 -2.00 0.20
CA VAL A 30 3.22 -1.95 -0.71
C VAL A 30 3.02 -3.25 -1.48
N GLN A 31 4.11 -3.86 -1.95
CA GLN A 31 4.07 -5.02 -2.83
C GLN A 31 3.97 -6.35 -2.08
N ASN A 32 4.61 -6.46 -0.91
CA ASN A 32 4.78 -7.73 -0.21
C ASN A 32 4.17 -7.71 1.18
N LYS A 33 4.55 -6.74 2.04
CA LYS A 33 4.21 -6.82 3.46
C LYS A 33 2.73 -6.63 3.76
N MET A 34 2.01 -5.81 3.00
CA MET A 34 0.57 -5.65 3.22
C MET A 34 -0.20 -6.97 3.06
N GLN A 35 0.10 -7.76 2.04
CA GLN A 35 -0.53 -9.07 1.87
C GLN A 35 -0.10 -10.04 2.98
N GLN A 36 1.16 -10.00 3.41
CA GLN A 36 1.63 -10.81 4.54
C GLN A 36 0.86 -10.52 5.83
N ILE A 37 0.64 -9.25 6.14
CA ILE A 37 -0.15 -8.82 7.31
C ILE A 37 -1.59 -9.33 7.21
N VAL A 38 -2.21 -9.22 6.04
CA VAL A 38 -3.58 -9.74 5.84
C VAL A 38 -3.66 -11.25 6.03
N ASN A 39 -2.68 -11.99 5.49
CA ASN A 39 -2.60 -13.44 5.68
C ASN A 39 -2.41 -13.81 7.16
N GLU A 40 -1.56 -13.08 7.88
CA GLU A 40 -1.34 -13.29 9.32
C GLU A 40 -2.61 -13.03 10.13
N ILE A 41 -3.37 -11.97 9.82
CA ILE A 41 -4.66 -11.71 10.46
C ILE A 41 -5.63 -12.86 10.20
N ASN A 42 -5.68 -13.36 8.97
CA ASN A 42 -6.56 -14.45 8.57
C ASN A 42 -6.32 -15.75 9.37
N ASP A 43 -5.06 -16.02 9.75
CA ASP A 43 -4.71 -17.18 10.58
C ASP A 43 -5.21 -17.03 12.03
N ASN A 44 -5.36 -15.80 12.52
CA ASN A 44 -5.76 -15.47 13.89
C ASN A 44 -7.27 -15.26 14.07
N VAL A 45 -8.00 -14.92 13.00
CA VAL A 45 -9.44 -14.64 13.04
C VAL A 45 -10.21 -15.92 12.69
N LYS A 46 -10.26 -16.87 13.63
CA LYS A 46 -11.12 -18.07 13.52
C LYS A 46 -12.18 -18.03 14.61
N SER A 47 -13.45 -17.94 14.19
CA SER A 47 -14.62 -18.04 15.08
C SER A 47 -15.46 -19.25 14.64
N GLU A 48 -16.10 -19.91 15.60
CA GLU A 48 -16.84 -21.16 15.35
C GLU A 48 -18.18 -20.94 14.62
N GLU A 49 -18.77 -19.74 14.70
CA GLU A 49 -20.10 -19.44 14.14
C GLU A 49 -20.03 -18.75 12.76
N VAL A 50 -19.00 -17.91 12.54
CA VAL A 50 -18.78 -17.15 11.30
C VAL A 50 -17.30 -17.19 10.93
N GLU A 51 -16.98 -17.82 9.80
CA GLU A 51 -15.61 -17.83 9.26
C GLU A 51 -15.46 -16.65 8.28
N ILE A 52 -14.65 -15.67 8.66
CA ILE A 52 -14.31 -14.52 7.81
C ILE A 52 -12.94 -14.78 7.20
N HIS A 53 -12.88 -14.81 5.87
CA HIS A 53 -11.64 -14.97 5.12
C HIS A 53 -11.27 -13.69 4.39
N LEU A 54 -10.07 -13.18 4.67
CA LEU A 54 -9.49 -12.03 3.98
C LEU A 54 -8.66 -12.51 2.77
N GLY A 55 -9.00 -12.01 1.59
CA GLY A 55 -8.35 -12.37 0.32
C GLY A 55 -7.26 -11.39 -0.08
N LYS A 56 -7.24 -10.98 -1.36
CA LYS A 56 -6.18 -10.14 -1.91
C LYS A 56 -6.34 -8.67 -1.53
N VAL A 57 -5.21 -8.02 -1.25
CA VAL A 57 -5.13 -6.55 -1.08
C VAL A 57 -4.90 -5.89 -2.44
N ARG A 58 -5.70 -4.86 -2.74
CA ARG A 58 -5.58 -4.05 -3.95
C ARG A 58 -5.52 -2.58 -3.58
N ILE A 59 -4.56 -1.85 -4.14
CA ILE A 59 -4.37 -0.43 -3.88
C ILE A 59 -4.61 0.31 -5.19
N ASP A 60 -5.49 1.29 -5.16
CA ASP A 60 -5.82 2.08 -6.33
C ASP A 60 -4.94 3.31 -6.47
N LYS A 61 -5.16 4.06 -7.55
CA LYS A 61 -4.46 5.33 -7.73
C LYS A 61 -4.96 6.36 -6.71
N PRO A 62 -4.09 7.29 -6.25
CA PRO A 62 -4.49 8.35 -5.36
C PRO A 62 -5.66 9.17 -5.90
N ASN A 63 -6.72 9.25 -5.10
CA ASN A 63 -7.96 9.94 -5.44
C ASN A 63 -8.54 10.68 -4.23
N ILE A 64 -9.53 11.53 -4.51
CA ILE A 64 -10.34 12.20 -3.49
C ILE A 64 -11.83 12.07 -3.85
N ILE A 65 -12.67 12.12 -2.83
CA ILE A 65 -14.12 12.26 -2.97
C ILE A 65 -14.46 13.74 -2.79
N GLU A 66 -14.99 14.37 -3.82
CA GLU A 66 -15.40 15.78 -3.80
C GLU A 66 -16.74 15.94 -3.07
N ALA A 67 -17.14 17.19 -2.78
CA ALA A 67 -18.35 17.49 -2.02
C ALA A 67 -19.66 17.00 -2.69
N ASP A 68 -19.62 16.79 -4.01
CA ASP A 68 -20.73 16.24 -4.81
C ASP A 68 -20.74 14.70 -4.84
N GLY A 69 -19.79 14.04 -4.16
CA GLY A 69 -19.63 12.59 -4.13
C GLY A 69 -18.86 12.00 -5.32
N SER A 70 -18.40 12.83 -6.26
CA SER A 70 -17.60 12.36 -7.39
C SER A 70 -16.17 12.00 -6.96
N SER A 71 -15.54 11.03 -7.65
CA SER A 71 -14.14 10.66 -7.41
C SER A 71 -13.24 11.26 -8.48
N SER A 72 -12.20 11.97 -8.03
CA SER A 72 -11.20 12.56 -8.92
C SER A 72 -9.79 12.10 -8.55
N LEU A 73 -8.96 11.84 -9.57
CA LEU A 73 -7.55 11.52 -9.37
C LEU A 73 -6.78 12.76 -8.94
N ILE A 74 -5.86 12.59 -8.00
CA ILE A 74 -5.03 13.67 -7.49
C ILE A 74 -3.57 13.44 -7.80
N THR A 75 -2.83 14.54 -8.01
CA THR A 75 -1.36 14.53 -8.08
C THR A 75 -0.79 15.13 -6.80
N PRO A 76 0.50 14.87 -6.48
CA PRO A 76 1.13 15.46 -5.30
C PRO A 76 1.07 17.00 -5.28
N THR A 77 1.14 17.63 -6.46
CA THR A 77 1.04 19.09 -6.59
C THR A 77 -0.36 19.60 -6.24
N ILE A 78 -1.41 18.95 -6.76
CA ILE A 78 -2.81 19.32 -6.45
C ILE A 78 -3.08 19.13 -4.96
N ALA A 79 -2.62 18.02 -4.38
CA ALA A 79 -2.77 17.75 -2.97
C ALA A 79 -2.16 18.86 -2.10
N LYS A 80 -0.92 19.27 -2.40
CA LYS A 80 -0.27 20.38 -1.68
C LYS A 80 -1.00 21.72 -1.83
N LEU A 81 -1.42 22.07 -3.05
CA LEU A 81 -2.07 23.36 -3.32
C LEU A 81 -3.42 23.52 -2.63
N ARG A 82 -4.18 22.42 -2.51
CA ARG A 82 -5.51 22.41 -1.86
C ARG A 82 -5.45 21.99 -0.38
N ASN A 83 -4.26 21.81 0.18
CA ASN A 83 -4.05 21.27 1.53
C ASN A 83 -4.80 19.94 1.78
N LEU A 84 -4.73 19.04 0.79
CA LEU A 84 -5.33 17.70 0.81
C LEU A 84 -4.27 16.64 1.10
N THR A 85 -4.71 15.49 1.58
CA THR A 85 -3.85 14.31 1.75
C THR A 85 -3.68 13.56 0.44
N TYR A 86 -2.43 13.29 0.05
CA TYR A 86 -2.13 12.42 -1.09
C TYR A 86 -2.27 10.94 -0.67
N SER A 87 -3.48 10.42 -0.73
CA SER A 87 -3.81 9.04 -0.32
C SER A 87 -4.50 8.26 -1.43
N ALA A 88 -4.34 6.93 -1.38
CA ALA A 88 -4.98 5.98 -2.27
C ALA A 88 -5.92 5.06 -1.48
N PRO A 89 -7.06 4.64 -2.06
CA PRO A 89 -7.93 3.68 -1.41
C PRO A 89 -7.31 2.27 -1.46
N VAL A 90 -7.45 1.56 -0.35
CA VAL A 90 -7.00 0.17 -0.19
C VAL A 90 -8.23 -0.71 -0.04
N TYR A 91 -8.32 -1.73 -0.89
CA TYR A 91 -9.40 -2.71 -0.91
C TYR A 91 -8.86 -4.07 -0.49
N VAL A 92 -9.67 -4.82 0.25
CA VAL A 92 -9.38 -6.21 0.62
C VAL A 92 -10.59 -7.04 0.25
N GLU A 93 -10.37 -8.15 -0.44
CA GLU A 93 -11.42 -9.11 -0.74
C GLU A 93 -11.89 -9.79 0.55
N LEU A 94 -13.21 -9.95 0.73
CA LEU A 94 -13.81 -10.55 1.90
C LEU A 94 -14.69 -11.73 1.47
N THR A 95 -14.51 -12.89 2.09
CA THR A 95 -15.41 -14.04 1.94
C THR A 95 -15.92 -14.42 3.33
N VAL A 96 -17.23 -14.56 3.47
CA VAL A 96 -17.86 -14.93 4.74
C VAL A 96 -18.55 -16.28 4.57
N LYS A 97 -18.28 -17.22 5.47
CA LYS A 97 -18.98 -18.50 5.54
C LYS A 97 -19.74 -18.58 6.86
N PHE A 98 -21.03 -18.85 6.75
CA PHE A 98 -21.90 -19.14 7.89
C PHE A 98 -22.03 -20.65 8.00
N ALA A 99 -21.97 -21.18 9.23
CA ALA A 99 -21.96 -22.61 9.47
C ALA A 99 -23.23 -23.37 9.00
N ASP A 100 -24.31 -22.69 8.60
CA ASP A 100 -25.60 -23.34 8.33
C ASP A 100 -26.31 -23.06 7.00
N GLN A 101 -25.82 -22.23 6.07
CA GLN A 101 -26.41 -22.14 4.72
C GLN A 101 -25.36 -21.83 3.64
N THR A 102 -25.17 -22.79 2.73
CA THR A 102 -24.51 -22.58 1.43
C THR A 102 -25.56 -22.22 0.40
N ASP A 103 -26.11 -21.01 0.47
CA ASP A 103 -26.83 -20.46 -0.68
C ASP A 103 -25.82 -19.82 -1.64
N SER A 104 -25.51 -20.58 -2.68
CA SER A 104 -24.85 -20.06 -3.87
C SER A 104 -25.91 -19.35 -4.72
N ALA A 105 -25.77 -18.03 -4.86
CA ALA A 105 -26.45 -17.23 -5.88
C ALA A 105 -25.40 -16.51 -6.72
#